data_AF-A0A0U5H3F0-F1
#
_entry.id   AF-A0A0U5H3F0-F1
#
_cell.length_a   1.000
_cell.length_b   1.000
_cell.length_c   1.000
_cell.angle_alpha   90.00
_cell.angle_beta   90.00
_cell.angle_gamma   90.00
#
_symmetry.space_group_name_H-M   'P 1'
#
loop_
_entity.id
_entity.type
_entity.pdbx_description
1 polymer ?
#
loop_
_entity_poly.entity_id
_entity_poly.type
_entity_poly.pdbx_seq_one_letter_code
_entity_poly.pdbx_strand_id
1 'polypeptide(L)'
;MQSHRKGDLTEAIAIAEVKRRGIPVSVPFGDNERYDLILESEAGLYRVQVKTGTFDGETVRFKGYSIHTNSEGNVHNAYDGDVDYFLVYCHDLETMYLVAEEAVTSNMRLRVEDPEVEQPSINWAADYEFDEQWPPENGTDDATDDREAIIKTLRDRGVDVIDAMDSDAPYDVILRTPADDLLRAAVRRGSVTNGRIRFDTSQTVPGPGDIEYVVVDCAERGEQYLIERASYEHTMSLRVSEPEQTQPSINWAADYEFDEQWPPR
;
A
#
# COMPACT_ATOMS: atom_id res chain seq x y z
N MET A 1 32.62 -3.87 3.43
CA MET A 1 32.41 -4.16 1.99
C MET A 1 32.32 -2.82 1.26
N GLN A 2 32.88 -2.66 0.06
CA GLN A 2 32.62 -1.42 -0.71
C GLN A 2 31.13 -1.31 -1.04
N SER A 3 30.57 -0.10 -1.06
CA SER A 3 29.12 0.14 -1.21
C SER A 3 28.53 -0.53 -2.46
N HIS A 4 29.23 -0.44 -3.60
CA HIS A 4 28.81 -1.05 -4.85
C HIS A 4 28.65 -2.58 -4.74
N ARG A 5 29.67 -3.27 -4.19
CA ARG A 5 29.60 -4.74 -4.01
C ARG A 5 28.47 -5.20 -3.10
N LYS A 6 28.04 -4.36 -2.15
CA LYS A 6 26.89 -4.66 -1.28
C LYS A 6 25.58 -4.48 -2.06
N GLY A 7 25.50 -3.50 -2.95
CA GLY A 7 24.40 -3.33 -3.91
C GLY A 7 24.24 -4.56 -4.81
N ASP A 8 25.30 -4.94 -5.53
CA ASP A 8 25.29 -6.11 -6.44
C ASP A 8 24.84 -7.39 -5.72
N LEU A 9 25.34 -7.61 -4.49
CA LEU A 9 24.91 -8.74 -3.66
C LEU A 9 23.42 -8.65 -3.30
N THR A 10 22.94 -7.46 -3.01
CA THR A 10 21.53 -7.22 -2.65
C THR A 10 20.61 -7.53 -3.82
N GLU A 11 20.95 -7.09 -5.03
CA GLU A 11 20.20 -7.39 -6.25
C GLU A 11 20.17 -8.90 -6.54
N ALA A 12 21.31 -9.58 -6.42
CA ALA A 12 21.38 -11.03 -6.60
C ALA A 12 20.50 -11.79 -5.59
N ILE A 13 20.48 -11.36 -4.32
CA ILE A 13 19.61 -11.93 -3.29
C ILE A 13 18.14 -11.67 -3.62
N ALA A 14 17.79 -10.43 -3.99
CA ALA A 14 16.42 -10.07 -4.36
C ALA A 14 15.89 -10.95 -5.49
N ILE A 15 16.67 -11.13 -6.57
CA ILE A 15 16.32 -12.04 -7.67
C ILE A 15 16.11 -13.47 -7.16
N ALA A 16 17.01 -13.98 -6.32
CA ALA A 16 16.91 -15.33 -5.80
C ALA A 16 15.66 -15.52 -4.92
N GLU A 17 15.35 -14.56 -4.04
CA GLU A 17 14.18 -14.57 -3.17
C GLU A 17 12.87 -14.49 -3.94
N VAL A 18 12.79 -13.61 -4.95
CA VAL A 18 11.64 -13.50 -5.85
C VAL A 18 11.46 -14.81 -6.65
N LYS A 19 12.54 -15.38 -7.18
CA LYS A 19 12.48 -16.67 -7.90
C LYS A 19 12.06 -17.83 -7.01
N ARG A 20 12.48 -17.86 -5.73
CA ARG A 20 12.05 -18.88 -4.75
C ARG A 20 10.53 -18.86 -4.55
N ARG A 21 9.91 -17.68 -4.65
CA ARG A 21 8.46 -17.48 -4.58
C ARG A 21 7.72 -17.78 -5.88
N GLY A 22 8.42 -18.23 -6.92
CA GLY A 22 7.82 -18.54 -8.22
C GLY A 22 7.45 -17.31 -9.05
N ILE A 23 7.88 -16.12 -8.64
CA ILE A 23 7.55 -14.86 -9.31
C ILE A 23 8.46 -14.70 -10.55
N PRO A 24 7.89 -14.49 -11.75
CA PRO A 24 8.70 -14.16 -12.92
C PRO A 24 9.41 -12.81 -12.71
N VAL A 25 10.66 -12.75 -13.14
CA VAL A 25 11.51 -11.56 -13.01
C VAL A 25 12.33 -11.39 -14.28
N SER A 26 12.34 -10.16 -14.78
CA SER A 26 13.17 -9.71 -15.90
C SER A 26 14.18 -8.67 -15.42
N VAL A 27 15.37 -8.68 -16.01
CA VAL A 27 16.45 -7.74 -15.71
C VAL A 27 16.70 -6.91 -16.97
N PRO A 28 16.74 -5.56 -16.89
CA PRO A 28 17.04 -4.73 -18.04
C PRO A 28 18.46 -4.99 -18.56
N PHE A 29 18.67 -4.73 -19.86
CA PHE A 29 19.98 -4.91 -20.48
C PHE A 29 20.75 -3.59 -20.46
N GLY A 30 21.65 -3.44 -19.49
CA GLY A 30 22.45 -2.24 -19.28
C GLY A 30 22.24 -1.64 -17.89
N ASP A 31 22.90 -0.50 -17.63
CA ASP A 31 22.88 0.19 -16.33
C ASP A 31 22.27 1.61 -16.46
N ASN A 32 21.46 1.85 -17.49
CA ASN A 32 20.91 3.18 -17.78
C ASN A 32 19.47 3.35 -17.26
N GLU A 33 18.83 2.25 -16.89
CA GLU A 33 17.47 2.21 -16.41
C GLU A 33 17.38 2.67 -14.95
N ARG A 34 16.24 3.26 -14.61
CA ARG A 34 15.94 3.74 -13.26
C ARG A 34 15.44 2.64 -12.33
N TYR A 35 15.25 1.43 -12.84
CA TYR A 35 14.81 0.26 -12.09
C TYR A 35 15.81 -0.86 -12.31
N ASP A 36 15.92 -1.77 -11.35
CA ASP A 36 16.83 -2.90 -11.45
C ASP A 36 16.12 -4.15 -11.96
N LEU A 37 14.81 -4.28 -11.70
CA LEU A 37 14.01 -5.47 -12.00
C LEU A 37 12.64 -5.10 -12.57
N ILE A 38 12.07 -6.00 -13.35
CA ILE A 38 10.62 -6.03 -13.63
C ILE A 38 10.08 -7.32 -13.02
N LEU A 39 9.10 -7.19 -12.12
CA LEU A 39 8.39 -8.32 -11.52
C LEU A 39 7.03 -8.48 -12.19
N GLU A 40 6.62 -9.72 -12.43
CA GLU A 40 5.35 -10.03 -13.09
C GLU A 40 4.39 -10.70 -12.10
N SER A 41 3.14 -10.23 -12.10
CA SER A 41 2.02 -10.89 -11.44
C SER A 41 0.88 -11.09 -12.45
N GLU A 42 -0.21 -11.73 -12.03
CA GLU A 42 -1.44 -11.81 -12.85
C GLU A 42 -2.02 -10.43 -13.16
N ALA A 43 -1.77 -9.46 -12.27
CA ALA A 43 -2.27 -8.09 -12.36
C ALA A 43 -1.47 -7.27 -13.40
N GLY A 44 -0.16 -7.51 -13.54
CA GLY A 44 0.66 -6.83 -14.52
C GLY A 44 2.16 -6.89 -14.26
N LEU A 45 2.88 -5.97 -14.88
CA LEU A 45 4.34 -5.82 -14.78
C LEU A 45 4.67 -4.61 -13.89
N TYR A 46 5.54 -4.80 -12.91
CA TYR A 46 5.98 -3.76 -11.99
C TYR A 46 7.47 -3.50 -12.11
N ARG A 47 7.85 -2.25 -12.34
CA ARG A 47 9.22 -1.75 -12.33
C ARG A 47 9.67 -1.59 -10.89
N VAL A 48 10.72 -2.31 -10.51
CA VAL A 48 11.19 -2.39 -9.14
C VAL A 48 12.64 -1.93 -9.04
N GLN A 49 12.89 -0.95 -8.17
CA GLN A 49 14.25 -0.60 -7.77
C GLN A 49 14.63 -1.34 -6.49
N VAL A 50 15.74 -2.07 -6.53
CA VAL A 50 16.32 -2.73 -5.37
C VAL A 50 17.12 -1.74 -4.54
N LYS A 51 16.97 -1.81 -3.21
CA LYS A 51 17.73 -1.01 -2.25
C LYS A 51 18.27 -1.88 -1.12
N THR A 52 19.48 -1.56 -0.67
CA THR A 52 20.02 -2.13 0.57
C THR A 52 19.48 -1.37 1.78
N GLY A 53 18.72 -2.05 2.64
CA GLY A 53 18.30 -1.53 3.94
C GLY A 53 19.44 -1.58 4.96
N THR A 54 19.54 -0.53 5.80
CA THR A 54 20.49 -0.48 6.92
C THR A 54 19.72 -0.53 8.23
N PHE A 55 19.95 -1.58 9.03
CA PHE A 55 19.35 -1.72 10.35
C PHE A 55 20.23 -1.08 11.43
N ASP A 56 19.61 -0.46 12.43
CA ASP A 56 20.32 0.17 13.54
C ASP A 56 19.96 -0.35 14.93
N GLY A 57 19.23 -1.47 14.98
CA GLY A 57 18.71 -2.04 16.22
C GLY A 57 17.23 -1.75 16.45
N GLU A 58 16.68 -0.72 15.80
CA GLU A 58 15.26 -0.36 15.93
C GLU A 58 14.56 -0.21 14.59
N THR A 59 15.27 0.30 13.59
CA THR A 59 14.70 0.69 12.30
C THR A 59 15.55 0.22 11.13
N VAL A 60 14.89 -0.24 10.06
CA VAL A 60 15.50 -0.43 8.75
C VAL A 60 15.37 0.87 7.96
N ARG A 61 16.49 1.37 7.45
CA ARG A 61 16.55 2.62 6.69
C ARG A 61 16.95 2.42 5.25
N PHE A 62 16.29 3.14 4.36
CA PHE A 62 16.69 3.24 2.95
C PHE A 62 16.39 4.64 2.38
N LYS A 63 16.91 4.90 1.19
CA LYS A 63 16.78 6.17 0.47
C LYS A 63 15.86 6.00 -0.73
N GLY A 64 14.91 6.91 -0.90
CA GLY A 64 13.98 6.99 -2.03
C GLY A 64 14.48 7.82 -3.20
N TYR A 65 15.80 7.92 -3.39
CA TYR A 65 16.36 8.63 -4.54
C TYR A 65 17.57 7.90 -5.09
N SER A 66 17.82 8.08 -6.39
CA SER A 66 19.05 7.67 -7.04
C SER A 66 20.13 8.73 -6.81
N ILE A 67 21.36 8.28 -6.56
CA ILE A 67 22.55 9.15 -6.59
C ILE A 67 23.34 8.74 -7.81
N HIS A 68 23.35 9.60 -8.84
CA HIS A 68 24.28 9.45 -9.95
C HIS A 68 25.41 10.46 -9.78
N THR A 69 26.66 9.98 -9.76
CA THR A 69 27.83 10.84 -9.84
C THR A 69 28.12 11.10 -11.32
N ASN A 70 27.92 12.32 -11.78
CA ASN A 70 28.38 12.75 -13.09
C ASN A 70 29.75 13.47 -12.96
N SER A 71 30.33 13.88 -14.08
CA SER A 71 31.63 14.59 -14.11
C SER A 71 31.64 15.93 -13.36
N GLU A 72 30.49 16.43 -12.91
CA GLU A 72 30.32 17.73 -12.24
C GLU A 72 29.89 17.60 -10.77
N GLY A 73 29.56 16.39 -10.28
CA GLY A 73 29.20 16.13 -8.88
C GLY A 73 28.15 15.02 -8.70
N ASN A 74 27.61 14.93 -7.48
CA ASN A 74 26.50 14.02 -7.18
C ASN A 74 25.17 14.69 -7.54
N VAL A 75 24.40 14.08 -8.43
CA VAL A 75 23.04 14.50 -8.77
C VAL A 75 22.07 13.62 -7.97
N HIS A 76 21.20 14.27 -7.20
CA HIS A 76 20.11 13.64 -6.49
C HIS A 76 18.85 13.73 -7.37
N ASN A 77 18.38 12.59 -7.85
CA ASN A 77 17.10 12.52 -8.55
C ASN A 77 16.13 11.71 -7.70
N ALA A 78 15.13 12.40 -7.14
CA ALA A 78 13.93 11.72 -6.64
C ALA A 78 13.28 10.96 -7.80
N TYR A 79 12.65 9.83 -7.50
CA TYR A 79 11.85 9.12 -8.48
C TYR A 79 10.48 9.83 -8.58
N ASP A 80 9.96 9.96 -9.80
CA ASP A 80 8.69 10.63 -10.14
C ASP A 80 7.98 9.79 -11.22
N GLY A 81 7.42 8.64 -10.81
CA GLY A 81 6.84 7.64 -11.72
C GLY A 81 7.88 6.80 -12.47
N ASP A 82 9.15 6.87 -12.03
CA ASP A 82 10.28 6.17 -12.65
C ASP A 82 10.24 4.67 -12.30
N VAL A 83 9.72 4.33 -11.11
CA VAL A 83 9.54 2.96 -10.60
C VAL A 83 8.19 2.83 -9.91
N ASP A 84 7.65 1.61 -9.86
CA ASP A 84 6.38 1.36 -9.18
C ASP A 84 6.64 1.01 -7.69
N TYR A 85 7.72 0.27 -7.40
CA TYR A 85 8.09 -0.13 -6.04
C TYR A 85 9.59 -0.06 -5.77
N PHE A 86 9.94 0.15 -4.51
CA PHE A 86 11.23 -0.16 -3.92
C PHE A 86 11.20 -1.53 -3.27
N LEU A 87 12.11 -2.42 -3.68
CA LEU A 87 12.38 -3.68 -3.00
C LEU A 87 13.60 -3.51 -2.10
N VAL A 88 13.36 -3.43 -0.80
CA VAL A 88 14.38 -3.14 0.20
C VAL A 88 14.80 -4.43 0.90
N TYR A 89 16.07 -4.80 0.82
CA TYR A 89 16.56 -5.98 1.54
C TYR A 89 17.50 -5.58 2.68
N CYS A 90 17.19 -6.04 3.88
CA CYS A 90 18.00 -5.83 5.08
C CYS A 90 18.82 -7.08 5.40
N HIS A 91 20.15 -6.99 5.24
CA HIS A 91 21.05 -8.13 5.48
C HIS A 91 21.11 -8.54 6.95
N ASP A 92 20.96 -7.61 7.88
CA ASP A 92 21.04 -7.89 9.32
C ASP A 92 19.84 -8.69 9.84
N LEU A 93 18.67 -8.51 9.22
CA LEU A 93 17.42 -9.19 9.56
C LEU A 93 17.09 -10.34 8.59
N GLU A 94 17.81 -10.44 7.47
CA GLU A 94 17.51 -11.34 6.35
C GLU A 94 16.07 -11.17 5.81
N THR A 95 15.54 -9.94 5.91
CA THR A 95 14.16 -9.61 5.56
C THR A 95 14.11 -8.75 4.30
N MET A 96 13.13 -9.04 3.44
CA MET A 96 12.82 -8.30 2.22
C MET A 96 11.52 -7.53 2.40
N TYR A 97 11.51 -6.26 1.98
CA TYR A 97 10.36 -5.36 2.05
C TYR A 97 10.00 -4.85 0.66
N LEU A 98 8.72 -4.62 0.40
CA LEU A 98 8.21 -3.99 -0.81
C LEU A 98 7.48 -2.70 -0.42
N VAL A 99 7.89 -1.58 -1.01
CA VAL A 99 7.37 -0.25 -0.66
C VAL A 99 6.97 0.47 -1.93
N ALA A 100 5.72 0.93 -2.04
CA ALA A 100 5.27 1.72 -3.18
C ALA A 100 6.09 3.01 -3.30
N GLU A 101 6.45 3.42 -4.53
CA GLU A 101 7.25 4.62 -4.78
C GLU A 101 6.65 5.85 -4.07
N GLU A 102 5.33 6.01 -4.20
CA GLU A 102 4.54 7.11 -3.65
C GLU A 102 4.54 7.23 -2.13
N ALA A 103 4.83 6.14 -1.41
CA ALA A 103 4.96 6.15 0.05
C ALA A 103 6.33 6.69 0.50
N VAL A 104 7.27 6.83 -0.43
CA VAL A 104 8.65 7.21 -0.14
C VAL A 104 8.89 8.65 -0.57
N THR A 105 9.27 9.50 0.39
CA THR A 105 9.79 10.83 0.08
C THR A 105 11.28 10.75 -0.25
N SER A 106 12.16 11.33 0.58
CA SER A 106 13.62 11.27 0.38
C SER A 106 14.29 10.12 1.11
N ASN A 107 13.76 9.77 2.29
CA ASN A 107 14.20 8.68 3.13
C ASN A 107 13.00 8.06 3.83
N MET A 108 13.11 6.77 4.14
CA MET A 108 12.08 6.08 4.90
C MET A 108 12.74 5.21 5.96
N ARG A 109 12.06 5.09 7.10
CA ARG A 109 12.45 4.23 8.22
C ARG A 109 11.30 3.28 8.47
N LEU A 110 11.60 1.98 8.42
CA LEU A 110 10.69 0.92 8.76
C LEU A 110 11.02 0.45 10.17
N ARG A 111 10.11 0.63 11.13
CA ARG A 111 10.35 0.34 12.55
C ARG A 111 10.05 -1.11 12.87
N VAL A 112 11.01 -1.78 13.52
CA VAL A 112 10.93 -3.20 13.89
C VAL A 112 10.58 -3.35 15.38
N GLU A 113 11.17 -2.51 16.23
CA GLU A 113 10.98 -2.54 17.68
C GLU A 113 9.95 -1.52 18.16
N ASP A 114 9.23 -1.83 19.23
CA ASP A 114 8.27 -0.90 19.83
C ASP A 114 8.94 0.45 20.19
N PRO A 115 8.28 1.59 19.92
CA PRO A 115 8.79 2.89 20.33
C PRO A 115 8.59 3.11 21.83
N GLU A 116 9.47 3.92 22.43
CA GLU A 116 9.25 4.41 23.80
C GLU A 116 8.03 5.36 23.88
N VAL A 117 7.65 5.98 22.76
CA VAL A 117 6.48 6.85 22.61
C VAL A 117 5.81 6.55 21.27
N GLU A 118 4.57 6.06 21.32
CA GLU A 118 3.77 5.76 20.14
C GLU A 118 3.43 7.03 19.36
N GLN A 119 3.60 6.98 18.04
CA GLN A 119 3.22 8.06 17.11
C GLN A 119 2.44 7.44 15.94
N PRO A 120 1.33 8.07 15.48
CA PRO A 120 0.51 7.53 14.39
C PRO A 120 1.25 7.38 13.05
N SER A 121 2.35 8.13 12.84
CA SER A 121 3.10 8.19 11.59
C SER A 121 4.27 7.20 11.50
N ILE A 122 4.27 6.16 12.35
CA ILE A 122 5.30 5.11 12.31
C ILE A 122 5.03 4.17 11.13
N ASN A 123 6.00 4.06 10.24
CA ASN A 123 6.00 3.01 9.23
C ASN A 123 6.51 1.71 9.86
N TRP A 124 5.64 0.77 10.19
CA TRP A 124 6.04 -0.50 10.79
C TRP A 124 6.65 -1.44 9.76
N ALA A 125 7.77 -2.07 10.05
CA ALA A 125 8.47 -2.93 9.11
C ALA A 125 7.62 -4.11 8.64
N ALA A 126 6.83 -4.68 9.55
CA ALA A 126 5.91 -5.77 9.24
C ALA A 126 4.84 -5.40 8.20
N ASP A 127 4.47 -4.13 8.10
CA ASP A 127 3.51 -3.69 7.08
C ASP A 127 4.11 -3.62 5.69
N TYR A 128 5.44 -3.58 5.57
CA TYR A 128 6.13 -3.51 4.28
C TYR A 128 6.83 -4.81 3.91
N GLU A 129 6.72 -5.88 4.71
CA GLU A 129 7.35 -7.16 4.37
C GLU A 129 6.89 -7.65 2.99
N PHE A 130 7.82 -8.16 2.19
CA PHE A 130 7.55 -8.47 0.79
C PHE A 130 6.42 -9.48 0.63
N ASP A 131 6.43 -10.54 1.46
CA ASP A 131 5.38 -11.57 1.42
C ASP A 131 4.04 -11.04 1.87
N GLU A 132 4.02 -10.01 2.72
CA GLU A 132 2.79 -9.33 3.02
C GLU A 132 2.35 -8.56 1.76
N GLN A 133 3.23 -7.78 1.13
CA GLN A 133 2.90 -6.80 0.09
C GLN A 133 2.77 -7.34 -1.35
N TRP A 134 3.23 -8.55 -1.64
CA TRP A 134 3.20 -9.13 -2.99
C TRP A 134 2.06 -10.16 -3.18
N PRO A 135 1.32 -10.13 -4.31
CA PRO A 135 1.41 -9.17 -5.41
C PRO A 135 0.74 -7.83 -5.05
N PRO A 136 1.21 -6.71 -5.63
CA PRO A 136 0.50 -5.45 -5.53
C PRO A 136 -0.79 -5.49 -6.37
N GLU A 137 -1.84 -4.83 -5.91
CA GLU A 137 -3.12 -4.79 -6.64
C GLU A 137 -3.09 -3.75 -7.76
N ASN A 138 -3.78 -4.07 -8.86
CA ASN A 138 -3.93 -3.18 -10.01
C ASN A 138 -4.67 -1.90 -9.66
N GLY A 139 -3.96 -0.78 -9.65
CA GLY A 139 -4.55 0.50 -9.97
C GLY A 139 -4.65 0.64 -11.49
N THR A 140 -5.62 -0.02 -12.14
CA THR A 140 -6.25 0.43 -13.42
C THR A 140 -7.26 -0.58 -14.00
N ASP A 141 -8.39 -0.03 -14.47
CA ASP A 141 -9.24 -0.50 -15.59
C ASP A 141 -10.64 -1.14 -15.38
N ASP A 142 -11.29 -1.06 -14.20
CA ASP A 142 -12.76 -1.38 -14.12
C ASP A 142 -13.59 -0.54 -13.11
N ALA A 143 -13.12 0.67 -12.77
CA ALA A 143 -13.68 1.50 -11.69
C ALA A 143 -15.19 1.85 -11.82
N THR A 144 -15.76 1.84 -13.03
CA THR A 144 -17.17 2.23 -13.25
C THR A 144 -18.15 1.10 -12.94
N ASP A 145 -17.86 -0.14 -13.36
CA ASP A 145 -18.75 -1.29 -13.13
C ASP A 145 -18.69 -1.73 -11.65
N ASP A 146 -17.51 -1.61 -11.05
CA ASP A 146 -17.32 -1.86 -9.62
C ASP A 146 -18.10 -0.87 -8.74
N ARG A 147 -18.10 0.43 -9.08
CA ARG A 147 -18.82 1.46 -8.30
C ARG A 147 -20.33 1.19 -8.25
N GLU A 148 -20.95 0.86 -9.38
CA GLU A 148 -22.39 0.60 -9.43
C GLU A 148 -22.78 -0.61 -8.56
N ALA A 149 -21.98 -1.69 -8.60
CA ALA A 149 -22.19 -2.88 -7.78
C ALA A 149 -22.08 -2.58 -6.27
N ILE A 150 -21.09 -1.78 -5.86
CA ILE A 150 -20.90 -1.37 -4.46
C ILE A 150 -22.08 -0.54 -3.97
N ILE A 151 -22.50 0.45 -4.76
CA ILE A 151 -23.64 1.33 -4.46
C ILE A 151 -24.93 0.52 -4.34
N LYS A 152 -25.15 -0.43 -5.26
CA LYS A 152 -26.31 -1.32 -5.21
C LYS A 152 -26.36 -2.09 -3.90
N THR A 153 -25.25 -2.67 -3.47
CA THR A 153 -25.17 -3.44 -2.22
C THR A 153 -25.42 -2.55 -0.99
N LEU A 154 -25.04 -1.28 -1.03
CA LEU A 154 -25.39 -0.29 0.01
C LEU A 154 -26.89 0.02 0.02
N ARG A 155 -27.51 0.21 -1.14
CA ARG A 155 -28.96 0.46 -1.24
C ARG A 155 -29.78 -0.75 -0.80
N ASP A 156 -29.35 -1.96 -1.16
CA ASP A 156 -30.02 -3.20 -0.81
C ASP A 156 -30.04 -3.45 0.72
N ARG A 157 -29.08 -2.89 1.48
CA ARG A 157 -29.09 -2.91 2.96
C ARG A 157 -29.84 -1.74 3.60
N GLY A 158 -30.45 -0.87 2.79
CA GLY A 158 -31.26 0.27 3.25
C GLY A 158 -30.49 1.55 3.53
N VAL A 159 -29.24 1.68 3.07
CA VAL A 159 -28.50 2.95 3.13
C VAL A 159 -29.02 3.88 2.02
N ASP A 160 -29.32 5.13 2.36
CA ASP A 160 -29.65 6.16 1.36
C ASP A 160 -28.35 6.71 0.76
N VAL A 161 -28.11 6.38 -0.50
CA VAL A 161 -26.86 6.68 -1.22
C VAL A 161 -27.14 7.59 -2.41
N ILE A 162 -26.58 8.80 -2.36
CA ILE A 162 -26.55 9.74 -3.48
C ILE A 162 -25.24 9.53 -4.23
N ASP A 163 -25.36 9.14 -5.49
CA ASP A 163 -24.22 8.91 -6.37
C ASP A 163 -23.73 10.24 -6.97
N ALA A 164 -22.44 10.55 -6.82
CA ALA A 164 -21.83 11.77 -7.36
C ALA A 164 -21.32 11.60 -8.80
N MET A 165 -21.85 10.62 -9.54
CA MET A 165 -21.45 10.32 -10.91
C MET A 165 -21.58 11.57 -11.80
N ASP A 166 -20.65 11.74 -12.74
CA ASP A 166 -20.56 12.89 -13.64
C ASP A 166 -20.37 14.26 -12.96
N SER A 167 -19.84 14.29 -11.74
CA SER A 167 -19.45 15.51 -11.03
C SER A 167 -17.95 15.61 -10.84
N ASP A 168 -17.43 16.85 -10.73
CA ASP A 168 -16.04 17.12 -10.34
C ASP A 168 -15.84 17.02 -8.81
N ALA A 169 -16.73 16.31 -8.10
CA ALA A 169 -16.65 16.17 -6.66
C ALA A 169 -15.45 15.29 -6.27
N PRO A 170 -14.74 15.62 -5.18
CA PRO A 170 -13.64 14.81 -4.68
C PRO A 170 -14.17 13.62 -3.85
N TYR A 171 -15.34 13.06 -4.20
CA TYR A 171 -15.96 11.93 -3.51
C TYR A 171 -16.83 11.15 -4.49
N ASP A 172 -17.04 9.87 -4.21
CA ASP A 172 -17.85 9.01 -5.07
C ASP A 172 -19.33 9.07 -4.69
N VAL A 173 -19.63 9.06 -3.39
CA VAL A 173 -21.00 9.01 -2.90
C VAL A 173 -21.21 9.90 -1.68
N ILE A 174 -22.46 10.28 -1.45
CA ILE A 174 -22.92 10.77 -0.15
C ILE A 174 -23.80 9.69 0.47
N LEU A 175 -23.43 9.24 1.66
CA LEU A 175 -24.23 8.37 2.50
C LEU A 175 -25.07 9.26 3.43
N ARG A 176 -26.39 9.11 3.40
CA ARG A 176 -27.27 9.81 4.33
C ARG A 176 -27.59 8.93 5.54
N THR A 177 -27.25 9.39 6.74
CA THR A 177 -27.55 8.68 7.98
C THR A 177 -29.05 8.73 8.29
N PRO A 178 -29.57 7.84 9.15
CA PRO A 178 -30.96 7.94 9.63
C PRO A 178 -31.28 9.24 10.38
N ALA A 179 -30.26 10.00 10.81
CA ALA A 179 -30.38 11.31 11.43
C ALA A 179 -30.32 12.48 10.42
N ASP A 180 -30.34 12.18 9.11
CA ASP A 180 -30.20 13.11 7.99
C ASP A 180 -28.81 13.79 7.85
N ASP A 181 -27.78 13.26 8.53
CA ASP A 181 -26.40 13.70 8.29
C ASP A 181 -25.91 13.21 6.93
N LEU A 182 -25.12 14.03 6.23
CA LEU A 182 -24.56 13.73 4.92
C LEU A 182 -23.06 13.47 5.05
N LEU A 183 -22.65 12.24 4.74
CA LEU A 183 -21.26 11.79 4.84
C LEU A 183 -20.70 11.54 3.45
N ARG A 184 -19.63 12.22 3.08
CA ARG A 184 -18.92 12.04 1.81
C ARG A 184 -18.03 10.82 1.93
N ALA A 185 -18.14 9.92 0.96
CA ALA A 185 -17.34 8.71 0.94
C ALA A 185 -16.76 8.41 -0.43
N ALA A 186 -15.57 7.80 -0.41
CA ALA A 186 -15.03 7.09 -1.56
C ALA A 186 -15.49 5.63 -1.50
N VAL A 187 -15.71 5.01 -2.66
CA VAL A 187 -16.00 3.57 -2.77
C VAL A 187 -14.84 2.85 -3.44
N ARG A 188 -14.35 1.76 -2.85
CA ARG A 188 -13.21 1.01 -3.36
C ARG A 188 -13.51 -0.49 -3.35
N ARG A 189 -12.98 -1.21 -4.34
CA ARG A 189 -12.89 -2.65 -4.29
C ARG A 189 -11.78 -3.03 -3.30
N GLY A 190 -11.99 -4.10 -2.56
CA GLY A 190 -10.91 -4.77 -1.85
C GLY A 190 -10.82 -6.25 -2.18
N SER A 191 -9.59 -6.78 -2.16
CA SER A 191 -9.31 -8.20 -2.39
C SER A 191 -8.53 -8.80 -1.24
N VAL A 192 -8.70 -10.11 -1.03
CA VAL A 192 -8.04 -10.82 0.06
C VAL A 192 -6.68 -11.33 -0.43
N THR A 193 -5.61 -10.75 0.11
CA THR A 193 -4.24 -11.19 -0.15
C THR A 193 -3.53 -11.49 1.17
N ASN A 194 -3.00 -12.71 1.32
CA ASN A 194 -2.24 -13.16 2.50
C ASN A 194 -2.92 -12.86 3.85
N GLY A 195 -4.23 -13.09 3.92
CA GLY A 195 -4.98 -12.91 5.16
C GLY A 195 -5.29 -11.46 5.50
N ARG A 196 -5.15 -10.53 4.55
CA ARG A 196 -5.58 -9.14 4.67
C ARG A 196 -6.46 -8.75 3.48
N ILE A 197 -7.44 -7.89 3.72
CA ILE A 197 -8.16 -7.16 2.70
C ILE A 197 -7.32 -5.95 2.35
N ARG A 198 -6.87 -5.91 1.10
CA ARG A 198 -6.25 -4.75 0.48
C ARG A 198 -7.28 -4.02 -0.33
N PHE A 199 -7.12 -2.71 -0.43
CA PHE A 199 -7.96 -1.85 -1.22
C PHE A 199 -7.11 -0.64 -1.62
N ASP A 200 -7.38 -0.08 -2.79
CA ASP A 200 -6.62 1.07 -3.31
C ASP A 200 -6.79 2.26 -2.35
N THR A 201 -5.75 2.48 -1.55
CA THR A 201 -5.64 3.58 -0.56
C THR A 201 -4.58 4.59 -0.93
N SER A 202 -3.94 4.43 -2.08
CA SER A 202 -2.88 5.33 -2.52
C SER A 202 -3.45 6.69 -2.92
N GLN A 203 -2.62 7.55 -3.53
CA GLN A 203 -2.93 8.96 -3.85
C GLN A 203 -4.20 9.18 -4.71
N THR A 204 -4.90 8.11 -5.12
CA THR A 204 -6.23 8.11 -5.75
C THR A 204 -7.39 8.28 -4.76
N VAL A 205 -7.20 8.09 -3.46
CA VAL A 205 -8.23 8.33 -2.43
C VAL A 205 -8.16 9.77 -1.93
N PRO A 206 -9.26 10.54 -2.04
CA PRO A 206 -9.35 11.90 -1.52
C PRO A 206 -8.93 12.02 -0.05
N GLY A 207 -8.40 13.19 0.32
CA GLY A 207 -7.90 13.41 1.68
C GLY A 207 -9.01 13.50 2.73
N PRO A 208 -8.69 13.46 4.03
CA PRO A 208 -9.68 13.55 5.11
C PRO A 208 -10.47 14.89 5.16
N GLY A 209 -10.02 15.92 4.42
CA GLY A 209 -10.82 17.15 4.24
C GLY A 209 -11.90 17.01 3.16
N ASP A 210 -11.73 16.09 2.22
CA ASP A 210 -12.58 15.89 1.04
C ASP A 210 -13.65 14.82 1.26
N ILE A 211 -13.31 13.78 2.03
CA ILE A 211 -14.20 12.68 2.42
C ILE A 211 -14.07 12.35 3.90
N GLU A 212 -15.17 11.94 4.51
CA GLU A 212 -15.18 11.42 5.89
C GLU A 212 -14.86 9.91 5.93
N TYR A 213 -15.31 9.15 4.92
CA TYR A 213 -15.22 7.69 4.92
C TYR A 213 -14.71 7.09 3.61
N VAL A 214 -14.19 5.86 3.71
CA VAL A 214 -13.98 4.96 2.58
C VAL A 214 -14.82 3.72 2.82
N VAL A 215 -15.65 3.37 1.85
CA VAL A 215 -16.40 2.11 1.82
C VAL A 215 -15.61 1.13 0.96
N VAL A 216 -15.23 0.00 1.55
CA VAL A 216 -14.49 -1.06 0.85
C VAL A 216 -15.39 -2.26 0.66
N ASP A 217 -15.52 -2.70 -0.58
CA ASP A 217 -16.26 -3.91 -0.95
C ASP A 217 -15.33 -5.07 -1.24
N CYS A 218 -15.42 -6.10 -0.39
CA CYS A 218 -14.67 -7.32 -0.58
C CYS A 218 -15.61 -8.42 -1.08
N ALA A 219 -15.81 -8.46 -2.41
CA ALA A 219 -16.67 -9.44 -3.07
C ALA A 219 -16.29 -10.90 -2.76
N GLU A 220 -15.00 -11.20 -2.57
CA GLU A 220 -14.51 -12.53 -2.18
C GLU A 220 -15.06 -12.99 -0.82
N ARG A 221 -15.30 -12.04 0.08
CA ARG A 221 -15.88 -12.28 1.40
C ARG A 221 -17.39 -12.06 1.43
N GLY A 222 -17.92 -11.33 0.45
CA GLY A 222 -19.31 -10.88 0.43
C GLY A 222 -19.59 -9.78 1.44
N GLU A 223 -18.57 -9.02 1.84
CA GLU A 223 -18.64 -8.09 2.98
C GLU A 223 -18.31 -6.63 2.62
N GLN A 224 -19.08 -5.77 3.29
CA GLN A 224 -18.92 -4.35 3.57
C GLN A 224 -17.86 -3.91 4.57
N TYR A 225 -16.98 -2.94 4.29
CA TYR A 225 -16.22 -2.26 5.35
C TYR A 225 -16.38 -0.74 5.29
N LEU A 226 -16.53 -0.10 6.46
CA LEU A 226 -16.61 1.35 6.60
C LEU A 226 -15.42 1.86 7.41
N ILE A 227 -14.61 2.71 6.79
CA ILE A 227 -13.34 3.16 7.36
C ILE A 227 -13.33 4.68 7.42
N GLU A 228 -13.04 5.25 8.58
CA GLU A 228 -12.88 6.69 8.73
C GLU A 228 -11.60 7.15 8.03
N ARG A 229 -11.70 8.09 7.07
CA ARG A 229 -10.54 8.54 6.29
C ARG A 229 -9.46 9.18 7.16
N ALA A 230 -9.85 9.80 8.27
CA ALA A 230 -8.91 10.42 9.21
C ALA A 230 -8.13 9.40 10.07
N SER A 231 -8.49 8.11 10.04
CA SER A 231 -7.85 7.07 10.86
C SER A 231 -6.49 6.61 10.32
N TYR A 232 -6.14 6.95 9.08
CA TYR A 232 -4.86 6.59 8.45
C TYR A 232 -4.35 7.72 7.54
N GLU A 233 -3.02 7.89 7.44
CA GLU A 233 -2.45 8.97 6.63
C GLU A 233 -2.34 8.57 5.14
N HIS A 234 -1.67 7.46 4.86
CA HIS A 234 -1.25 7.08 3.51
C HIS A 234 -1.91 5.79 3.01
N THR A 235 -1.90 4.71 3.80
CA THR A 235 -2.48 3.43 3.39
C THR A 235 -3.12 2.74 4.59
N MET A 236 -4.05 1.84 4.31
CA MET A 236 -4.66 0.98 5.32
C MET A 236 -4.99 -0.39 4.70
N SER A 237 -4.88 -1.45 5.51
CA SER A 237 -5.35 -2.80 5.17
C SER A 237 -6.09 -3.39 6.37
N LEU A 238 -6.97 -4.35 6.12
CA LEU A 238 -7.77 -5.00 7.17
C LEU A 238 -7.40 -6.48 7.30
N ARG A 239 -6.96 -6.93 8.46
CA ARG A 239 -6.55 -8.32 8.68
C ARG A 239 -7.77 -9.22 8.90
N VAL A 240 -7.83 -10.32 8.16
CA VAL A 240 -8.91 -11.35 8.22
C VAL A 240 -8.43 -12.68 8.79
N SER A 241 -7.12 -12.90 8.93
CA SER A 241 -6.56 -14.08 9.57
C SER A 241 -5.41 -13.76 10.52
N GLU A 242 -5.25 -14.58 11.55
CA GLU A 242 -4.20 -14.41 12.55
C GLU A 242 -2.80 -14.44 11.90
N PRO A 243 -1.93 -13.45 12.18
CA PRO A 243 -0.53 -13.54 11.80
C PRO A 243 0.21 -14.63 12.57
N GLU A 244 1.32 -15.11 12.00
CA GLU A 244 2.29 -15.93 12.73
C GLU A 244 2.92 -15.19 13.93
N GLN A 245 2.93 -13.85 13.90
CA GLN A 245 3.35 -12.99 15.01
C GLN A 245 2.28 -11.92 15.31
N THR A 246 1.65 -12.00 16.48
CA THR A 246 0.64 -11.03 16.93
C THR A 246 1.29 -9.67 17.26
N GLN A 247 0.73 -8.59 16.73
CA GLN A 247 1.20 -7.22 16.96
C GLN A 247 0.08 -6.36 17.56
N PRO A 248 0.40 -5.30 18.33
CA PRO A 248 -0.59 -4.53 19.09
C PRO A 248 -1.57 -3.72 18.22
N SER A 249 -1.16 -3.31 17.02
CA SER A 249 -1.91 -2.39 16.15
C SER A 249 -2.46 -3.07 14.89
N ILE A 250 -3.03 -4.26 15.02
CA ILE A 250 -3.68 -4.94 13.88
C ILE A 250 -5.07 -4.31 13.65
N ASN A 251 -5.29 -3.77 12.46
CA ASN A 251 -6.63 -3.37 12.01
C ASN A 251 -7.40 -4.64 11.63
N TRP A 252 -8.19 -5.21 12.53
CA TRP A 252 -8.98 -6.40 12.21
C TRP A 252 -10.17 -6.04 11.35
N ALA A 253 -10.41 -6.80 10.28
CA ALA A 253 -11.55 -6.55 9.39
C ALA A 253 -12.89 -6.51 10.12
N ALA A 254 -13.06 -7.35 11.15
CA ALA A 254 -14.24 -7.37 12.01
C ALA A 254 -14.53 -6.03 12.69
N ASP A 255 -13.49 -5.25 13.01
CA ASP A 255 -13.64 -3.95 13.66
C ASP A 255 -14.14 -2.88 12.68
N TYR A 256 -14.13 -3.13 11.38
CA TYR A 256 -14.53 -2.18 10.33
C TYR A 256 -15.72 -2.67 9.51
N GLU A 257 -16.34 -3.81 9.86
CA GLU A 257 -17.51 -4.33 9.17
C GLU A 257 -18.60 -3.26 9.11
N PHE A 258 -19.13 -3.03 7.90
CA PHE A 258 -20.03 -1.91 7.64
C PHE A 258 -21.25 -1.94 8.55
N ASP A 259 -21.83 -3.11 8.78
CA ASP A 259 -23.04 -3.28 9.59
C ASP A 259 -22.82 -3.00 11.08
N GLU A 260 -21.58 -3.13 11.57
CA GLU A 260 -21.21 -2.78 12.95
C GLU A 260 -20.86 -1.29 13.09
N GLN A 261 -20.38 -0.68 12.02
CA GLN A 261 -19.96 0.73 11.99
C GLN A 261 -21.05 1.70 11.53
N TRP A 262 -22.11 1.22 10.87
CA TRP A 262 -23.16 2.06 10.29
C TRP A 262 -24.45 2.09 11.15
N PRO A 263 -25.05 3.28 11.39
CA PRO A 263 -24.49 4.60 11.13
C PRO A 263 -23.38 4.93 12.14
N PRO A 264 -22.37 5.73 11.74
CA PRO A 264 -21.33 6.17 12.66
C PRO A 264 -21.91 7.02 13.80
N ARG A 265 -21.30 6.92 14.99
CA ARG A 265 -21.77 7.57 16.23
C ARG A 265 -21.32 9.01 16.38
#